data_AF-A0A935U999-F1
#
_entry.id   AF-A0A935U999-F1
#
_cell.length_a   1.000
_cell.length_b   1.000
_cell.length_c   1.000
_cell.angle_alpha   90.00
_cell.angle_beta   90.00
_cell.angle_gamma   90.00
#
_symmetry.space_group_name_H-M   'P 1'
#
loop_
_entity.id
_entity.type
_entity.pdbx_description
1 polymer ?
#
loop_
_entity_poly.entity_id
_entity_poly.type
_entity_poly.pdbx_seq_one_letter_code
_entity_poly.pdbx_strand_id
1 'polypeptide(L)'
;MKLVDAAETVAVVVAASLDAESPDRLVALALQREIGTRGAGHPYRRAVLMSDQAWFETPLFHTAPTIAVGGPGVNGVSARFGQELPTVWTADDRSLIQAEFRESVPRVTLWGMDAAATAAAVDAFIARGWLDEFLDRCWRFRAGTFA
;
A
#
# COMPACT_ATOMS: atom_id res chain seq x y z
N MET A 1 8.98 23.31 0.76
CA MET A 1 8.91 22.08 1.57
C MET A 1 8.44 20.96 0.67
N LYS A 2 9.28 19.98 0.34
CA LYS A 2 8.87 18.82 -0.47
C LYS A 2 8.11 17.89 0.47
N LEU A 3 6.80 17.74 0.30
CA LEU A 3 5.96 16.93 1.19
C LEU A 3 6.05 15.42 0.91
N VAL A 4 6.61 15.04 -0.23
CA VAL A 4 6.66 13.66 -0.74
C VAL A 4 8.02 13.42 -1.39
N ASP A 5 8.63 12.27 -1.12
CA ASP A 5 9.73 11.71 -1.89
C ASP A 5 9.26 10.41 -2.56
N ALA A 6 9.20 10.39 -3.89
CA ALA A 6 8.70 9.23 -4.62
C ALA A 6 9.54 7.96 -4.43
N ALA A 7 10.75 8.03 -3.87
CA ALA A 7 11.54 6.84 -3.58
C ALA A 7 11.25 6.24 -2.20
N GLU A 8 10.88 7.06 -1.21
CA GLU A 8 10.74 6.62 0.20
C GLU A 8 9.30 6.69 0.74
N THR A 9 8.47 7.55 0.17
CA THR A 9 7.08 7.73 0.56
C THR A 9 6.21 6.66 -0.08
N VAL A 10 5.46 5.95 0.75
CA VAL A 10 4.53 4.90 0.31
C VAL A 10 3.18 5.52 -0.01
N ALA A 11 2.66 5.28 -1.21
CA ALA A 11 1.28 5.59 -1.54
C ALA A 11 0.38 4.48 -0.99
N VAL A 12 -0.53 4.81 -0.08
CA VAL A 12 -1.62 3.92 0.34
C VAL A 12 -2.86 4.38 -0.40
N VAL A 13 -3.42 3.52 -1.24
CA VAL A 13 -4.46 3.90 -2.21
C VAL A 13 -5.77 3.18 -1.92
N VAL A 14 -6.84 3.94 -1.75
CA VAL A 14 -8.22 3.43 -1.57
C VAL A 14 -9.13 3.92 -2.71
N ALA A 15 -10.30 3.32 -2.90
CA ALA A 15 -11.24 3.79 -3.92
C ALA A 15 -11.76 5.21 -3.62
N ALA A 16 -11.85 6.06 -4.64
CA ALA A 16 -12.35 7.44 -4.52
C ALA A 16 -13.82 7.51 -4.07
N SER A 17 -14.60 6.47 -4.38
CA SER A 17 -16.03 6.36 -4.02
C SER A 17 -16.29 6.04 -2.55
N LEU A 18 -15.26 5.73 -1.77
CA LEU A 18 -15.41 5.43 -0.35
C LEU A 18 -15.66 6.69 0.47
N ASP A 19 -16.65 6.63 1.35
CA ASP A 19 -16.85 7.62 2.39
C ASP A 19 -15.73 7.57 3.46
N ALA A 20 -15.77 8.54 4.39
CA ALA A 20 -14.75 8.67 5.43
C ALA A 20 -14.77 7.53 6.47
N GLU A 21 -15.92 6.87 6.65
CA GLU A 21 -16.14 5.83 7.65
C GLU A 21 -16.09 4.41 7.05
N SER A 22 -15.84 4.33 5.75
CA SER A 22 -15.77 3.08 5.00
C SER A 22 -14.76 2.13 5.65
N PRO A 23 -15.11 0.85 5.84
CA PRO A 23 -14.23 -0.13 6.44
C PRO A 23 -12.84 -0.20 5.78
N ASP A 24 -12.79 -0.20 4.44
CA ASP A 24 -11.53 -0.25 3.68
C ASP A 24 -10.67 0.99 3.95
N ARG A 25 -11.29 2.17 4.12
CA ARG A 25 -10.58 3.41 4.46
C ARG A 25 -10.04 3.39 5.89
N LEU A 26 -10.83 2.88 6.85
CA LEU A 26 -10.40 2.76 8.24
C LEU A 26 -9.22 1.79 8.38
N VAL A 27 -9.26 0.67 7.68
CA VAL A 27 -8.16 -0.30 7.62
C VAL A 27 -6.92 0.31 6.94
N ALA A 28 -7.10 1.05 5.84
CA ALA A 28 -5.99 1.76 5.19
C ALA A 28 -5.36 2.84 6.07
N LEU A 29 -6.15 3.54 6.91
CA LEU A 29 -5.64 4.46 7.92
C LEU A 29 -4.85 3.75 9.01
N ALA A 30 -5.28 2.56 9.44
CA ALA A 30 -4.51 1.74 10.38
C ALA A 30 -3.16 1.32 9.77
N LEU A 31 -3.17 0.83 8.52
CA LEU A 31 -1.95 0.51 7.77
C LEU A 31 -1.02 1.72 7.62
N GLN A 32 -1.57 2.91 7.34
CA GLN A 32 -0.78 4.15 7.27
C GLN A 32 -0.04 4.43 8.59
N ARG A 33 -0.70 4.20 9.74
CA ARG A 33 -0.09 4.37 11.07
C ARG A 33 1.02 3.34 11.33
N GLU A 34 0.81 2.09 10.91
CA GLU A 34 1.81 1.03 11.01
C GLU A 34 3.09 1.35 10.21
N ILE A 35 2.92 1.89 9.00
CA ILE A 35 4.03 2.38 8.16
C ILE A 35 4.73 3.56 8.84
N GLY A 36 3.97 4.55 9.33
CA GLY A 36 4.54 5.72 10.00
C GLY A 36 5.33 5.38 11.27
N THR A 37 4.85 4.39 12.04
CA THR A 37 5.53 3.88 13.24
C THR A 37 6.88 3.27 12.88
N ARG A 38 6.92 2.41 11.83
CA ARG A 38 8.17 1.81 11.31
C ARG A 38 9.11 2.83 10.68
N GLY A 39 8.58 3.94 10.19
CA GLY A 39 9.34 5.08 9.68
C GLY A 39 10.15 5.83 10.75
N ALA A 40 9.87 5.61 12.04
CA ALA A 40 10.61 6.14 13.18
C ALA A 40 10.88 7.67 13.12
N GLY A 41 9.92 8.45 12.62
CA GLY A 41 10.00 9.91 12.53
C GLY A 41 10.80 10.45 11.35
N HIS A 42 11.33 9.61 10.46
CA HIS A 42 11.99 10.07 9.25
C HIS A 42 10.97 10.73 8.30
N PRO A 43 11.24 11.95 7.79
CA PRO A 43 10.24 12.79 7.15
C PRO A 43 9.59 12.17 5.90
N TYR A 44 10.32 11.32 5.18
CA TYR A 44 9.85 10.68 3.94
C TYR A 44 9.51 9.19 4.08
N ARG A 45 9.87 8.53 5.20
CA ARG A 45 9.58 7.11 5.43
C ARG A 45 8.21 6.99 6.08
N ARG A 46 7.19 7.32 5.29
CA ARG A 46 5.81 7.45 5.74
C ARG A 46 4.87 7.03 4.63
N ALA A 47 3.61 6.83 5.00
CA ALA A 47 2.54 6.63 4.04
C ALA A 47 1.73 7.90 3.80
N VAL A 48 1.34 8.12 2.55
CA VAL A 48 0.33 9.10 2.14
C VAL A 48 -0.89 8.32 1.69
N LEU A 49 -2.00 8.48 2.41
CA LEU A 49 -3.30 7.94 2.04
C LEU A 49 -3.91 8.82 0.95
N MET A 50 -4.31 8.23 -0.17
CA MET A 50 -4.95 8.93 -1.28
C MET A 50 -5.99 8.05 -1.97
N SER A 51 -6.84 8.65 -2.81
CA SER A 51 -7.74 7.90 -3.66
C SER A 51 -7.02 7.36 -4.90
N ASP A 52 -7.58 6.31 -5.49
CA ASP A 52 -7.17 5.77 -6.79
C ASP A 52 -7.22 6.82 -7.90
N GLN A 53 -8.27 7.64 -7.94
CA GLN A 53 -8.34 8.78 -8.86
C GLN A 53 -7.16 9.74 -8.68
N ALA A 54 -6.87 10.14 -7.44
CA ALA A 54 -5.76 11.05 -7.16
C ALA A 54 -4.40 10.42 -7.52
N TRP A 55 -4.25 9.09 -7.37
CA TRP A 55 -3.06 8.37 -7.77
C TRP A 55 -2.86 8.45 -9.29
N PHE A 56 -3.90 8.15 -10.08
CA PHE A 56 -3.84 8.23 -11.55
C PHE A 56 -3.58 9.65 -12.07
N GLU A 57 -4.10 10.66 -11.39
CA GLU A 57 -3.92 12.07 -11.74
C GLU A 57 -2.57 12.64 -11.32
N THR A 58 -1.78 11.90 -10.53
CA THR A 58 -0.51 12.37 -9.96
C THR A 58 0.66 11.49 -10.39
N PRO A 59 1.31 11.78 -11.55
CA PRO A 59 2.39 10.97 -12.11
C PRO A 59 3.56 10.71 -11.15
N LEU A 60 3.80 11.59 -10.18
CA LEU A 60 4.82 11.43 -9.14
C LEU A 60 4.67 10.10 -8.36
N PHE A 61 3.44 9.62 -8.15
CA PHE A 61 3.19 8.39 -7.40
C PHE A 61 3.28 7.11 -8.24
N HIS A 62 3.33 7.22 -9.57
CA HIS A 62 3.46 6.04 -10.43
C HIS A 62 4.82 5.34 -10.29
N THR A 63 5.85 6.08 -9.86
CA THR A 63 7.18 5.55 -9.54
C THR A 63 7.39 5.32 -8.04
N ALA A 64 6.37 5.59 -7.21
CA ALA A 64 6.45 5.40 -5.78
C ALA A 64 6.01 3.99 -5.35
N PRO A 65 6.59 3.45 -4.26
CA PRO A 65 6.06 2.26 -3.63
C PRO A 65 4.57 2.44 -3.33
N THR A 66 3.74 1.49 -3.75
CA THR A 66 2.28 1.64 -3.69
C THR A 66 1.62 0.41 -3.09
N ILE A 67 0.73 0.63 -2.11
CA ILE A 67 -0.14 -0.39 -1.53
C ILE A 67 -1.59 0.03 -1.80
N ALA A 68 -2.30 -0.73 -2.63
CA ALA A 68 -3.72 -0.53 -2.89
C ALA A 68 -4.56 -1.39 -1.94
N VAL A 69 -5.56 -0.78 -1.29
CA VAL A 69 -6.49 -1.45 -0.37
C VAL A 69 -7.89 -1.40 -0.97
N GLY A 70 -8.55 -2.56 -1.03
CA GLY A 70 -9.87 -2.74 -1.64
C GLY A 70 -9.81 -3.40 -3.01
N GLY A 71 -10.87 -4.12 -3.37
CA GLY A 71 -10.88 -5.02 -4.52
C GLY A 71 -10.86 -4.32 -5.89
N PRO A 72 -10.47 -5.03 -6.97
CA PRO A 72 -10.36 -4.48 -8.32
C PRO A 72 -11.70 -4.02 -8.92
N GLY A 73 -12.84 -4.47 -8.37
CA GLY A 73 -14.16 -3.98 -8.79
C GLY A 73 -14.50 -2.57 -8.31
N VAL A 74 -13.77 -2.05 -7.31
CA VAL A 74 -14.03 -0.72 -6.72
C VAL A 74 -12.80 0.19 -6.72
N ASN A 75 -11.59 -0.36 -6.57
CA ASN A 75 -10.33 0.38 -6.55
C ASN A 75 -9.59 0.19 -7.89
N GLY A 76 -9.46 1.27 -8.66
CA GLY A 76 -8.84 1.24 -9.98
C GLY A 76 -7.34 0.91 -9.97
N VAL A 77 -6.62 1.22 -8.89
CA VAL A 77 -5.20 0.83 -8.75
C VAL A 77 -5.10 -0.67 -8.45
N SER A 78 -5.99 -1.22 -7.63
CA SER A 78 -6.09 -2.68 -7.45
C SER A 78 -6.44 -3.38 -8.75
N ALA A 79 -7.33 -2.80 -9.58
CA ALA A 79 -7.68 -3.34 -10.89
C ALA A 79 -6.48 -3.38 -11.84
N ARG A 80 -5.69 -2.29 -11.87
CA ARG A 80 -4.48 -2.20 -12.68
C ARG A 80 -3.43 -3.21 -12.23
N PHE A 81 -3.08 -3.19 -10.95
CA PHE A 81 -2.01 -4.05 -10.43
C PHE A 81 -2.42 -5.51 -10.36
N GLY A 82 -3.68 -5.82 -10.09
CA GLY A 82 -4.16 -7.20 -9.98
C GLY A 82 -4.04 -8.02 -11.26
N GLN A 83 -3.91 -7.37 -12.43
CA GLN A 83 -3.64 -8.04 -13.71
C GLN A 83 -2.16 -8.42 -13.91
N GLU A 84 -1.25 -7.72 -13.22
CA GLU A 84 0.20 -7.83 -13.39
C GLU A 84 0.87 -8.58 -12.23
N LEU A 85 0.36 -8.39 -11.01
CA LEU A 85 0.99 -8.88 -9.79
C LEU A 85 0.61 -10.35 -9.51
N PRO A 86 1.59 -11.19 -9.14
CA PRO A 86 1.31 -12.55 -8.70
C PRO A 86 0.60 -12.54 -7.34
N THR A 87 -0.33 -13.47 -7.15
CA THR A 87 -0.90 -13.76 -5.83
C THR A 87 0.15 -14.45 -4.97
N VAL A 88 0.56 -13.80 -3.87
CA VAL A 88 1.54 -14.36 -2.92
C VAL A 88 0.86 -15.00 -1.72
N TRP A 89 -0.41 -14.69 -1.49
CA TRP A 89 -1.20 -15.29 -0.42
C TRP A 89 -2.70 -15.21 -0.70
N THR A 90 -3.40 -16.24 -0.25
CA THR A 90 -4.86 -16.32 -0.21
C THR A 90 -5.28 -16.97 1.11
N ALA A 91 -6.45 -16.58 1.62
CA ALA A 91 -7.15 -17.30 2.69
C ALA A 91 -8.61 -17.54 2.29
N ASP A 92 -9.02 -18.80 2.37
CA ASP A 92 -10.36 -19.31 2.04
C ASP A 92 -10.90 -18.82 0.68
N ASP A 93 -10.02 -18.48 -0.26
CA ASP A 93 -10.34 -17.82 -1.54
C ASP A 93 -11.14 -16.53 -1.41
N ARG A 94 -11.16 -15.92 -0.22
CA ARG A 94 -11.89 -14.68 0.09
C ARG A 94 -10.98 -13.49 0.29
N SER A 95 -9.77 -13.69 0.77
CA SER A 95 -8.79 -12.64 1.02
C SER A 95 -7.55 -12.89 0.18
N LEU A 96 -7.05 -11.86 -0.49
CA LEU A 96 -5.93 -11.96 -1.42
C LEU A 96 -4.89 -10.89 -1.13
N ILE A 97 -3.63 -11.29 -1.28
CA ILE A 97 -2.49 -10.39 -1.34
C ILE A 97 -1.76 -10.68 -2.65
N GLN A 98 -1.63 -9.66 -3.49
CA GLN A 98 -0.81 -9.71 -4.69
C GLN A 98 0.35 -8.73 -4.54
N ALA A 99 1.56 -9.15 -4.92
CA ALA A 99 2.76 -8.40 -4.54
C ALA A 99 3.95 -8.63 -5.47
N GLU A 100 4.74 -7.57 -5.69
CA GLU A 100 6.08 -7.61 -6.30
C GLU A 100 6.97 -6.56 -5.65
N PHE A 101 8.08 -6.97 -5.01
CA PHE A 101 9.02 -6.08 -4.28
C PHE A 101 10.49 -6.31 -4.59
N ARG A 102 10.80 -7.29 -5.46
CA ARG A 102 12.14 -7.80 -5.70
C ARG A 102 12.76 -7.22 -6.96
N GLU A 103 11.98 -7.11 -8.03
CA GLU A 103 12.50 -6.80 -9.37
C GLU A 103 12.05 -5.43 -9.91
N SER A 104 11.06 -4.80 -9.28
CA SER A 104 10.51 -3.52 -9.73
C SER A 104 10.14 -2.60 -8.56
N VAL A 105 9.53 -1.46 -8.87
CA VAL A 105 8.97 -0.56 -7.84
C VAL A 105 8.00 -1.36 -6.97
N PRO A 106 8.16 -1.38 -5.64
CA PRO A 106 7.33 -2.21 -4.77
C PRO A 106 5.83 -1.91 -4.93
N ARG A 107 5.04 -2.93 -5.23
CA ARG A 107 3.58 -2.82 -5.44
C ARG A 107 2.83 -3.93 -4.74
N VAL A 108 1.74 -3.56 -4.06
CA VAL A 108 0.85 -4.48 -3.34
C VAL A 108 -0.61 -4.19 -3.67
N THR A 109 -1.42 -5.22 -3.79
CA THR A 109 -2.88 -5.13 -3.61
C THR A 109 -3.30 -5.97 -2.40
N LEU A 110 -4.14 -5.39 -1.54
CA LEU A 110 -4.69 -6.00 -0.33
C LEU A 110 -6.21 -5.91 -0.42
N TRP A 111 -6.89 -7.03 -0.63
CA TRP A 111 -8.33 -7.01 -0.83
C TRP A 111 -8.99 -8.35 -0.54
N GLY A 112 -10.30 -8.32 -0.31
CA GLY A 112 -11.10 -9.52 -0.27
C GLY A 112 -12.49 -9.34 -0.90
N MET A 113 -13.29 -10.39 -0.83
CA MET A 113 -14.67 -10.42 -1.36
C MET A 113 -15.60 -9.43 -0.66
N ASP A 114 -15.27 -9.02 0.57
CA ASP A 114 -15.99 -8.04 1.36
C ASP A 114 -15.01 -7.26 2.27
N ALA A 115 -15.53 -6.28 2.99
CA ALA A 115 -14.76 -5.43 3.90
C ALA A 115 -13.99 -6.22 4.98
N ALA A 116 -14.60 -7.27 5.54
CA ALA A 116 -13.96 -8.08 6.58
C ALA A 116 -12.80 -8.90 5.99
N ALA A 117 -12.97 -9.42 4.78
CA ALA A 117 -11.94 -10.13 4.05
C ALA A 117 -10.80 -9.19 3.60
N THR A 118 -11.10 -7.94 3.21
CA THR A 118 -10.07 -6.91 2.95
C THR A 118 -9.28 -6.61 4.23
N ALA A 119 -9.95 -6.43 5.37
CA ALA A 119 -9.29 -6.25 6.66
C ALA A 119 -8.36 -7.42 6.99
N ALA A 120 -8.82 -8.66 6.80
CA ALA A 120 -8.02 -9.86 7.03
C ALA A 120 -6.77 -9.93 6.11
N ALA A 121 -6.87 -9.46 4.86
CA ALA A 121 -5.70 -9.38 3.98
C ALA A 121 -4.67 -8.35 4.49
N VAL A 122 -5.13 -7.19 4.98
CA VAL A 122 -4.24 -6.18 5.56
C VAL A 122 -3.58 -6.67 6.85
N ASP A 123 -4.36 -7.29 7.74
CA ASP A 123 -3.85 -7.89 8.98
C ASP A 123 -2.82 -8.99 8.69
N ALA A 124 -3.10 -9.87 7.71
CA ALA A 124 -2.15 -10.89 7.29
C ALA A 124 -0.86 -10.28 6.73
N PHE A 125 -0.95 -9.20 5.94
CA PHE A 125 0.22 -8.51 5.41
C PHE A 125 1.14 -7.95 6.50
N ILE A 126 0.55 -7.41 7.57
CA ILE A 126 1.28 -6.90 8.73
C ILE A 126 1.83 -8.04 9.59
N ALA A 127 0.96 -8.95 10.05
CA ALA A 127 1.30 -9.97 11.04
C ALA A 127 2.31 -11.00 10.53
N ARG A 128 2.40 -11.19 9.21
CA ARG A 128 3.33 -12.14 8.58
C ARG A 128 4.69 -11.51 8.25
N GLY A 129 4.89 -10.23 8.58
CA GLY A 129 6.14 -9.51 8.33
C GLY A 129 6.34 -9.06 6.88
N TRP A 130 5.34 -9.20 6.00
CA TRP A 130 5.45 -8.73 4.62
C TRP A 130 5.45 -7.21 4.50
N LEU A 131 4.78 -6.51 5.43
CA LEU A 131 4.93 -5.06 5.54
C LEU A 131 6.39 -4.68 5.83
N ASP A 132 7.07 -5.40 6.73
CA ASP A 132 8.47 -5.12 7.06
C ASP A 132 9.37 -5.39 5.85
N GLU A 133 9.19 -6.52 5.16
CA GLU A 133 9.94 -6.83 3.93
C GLU A 133 9.70 -5.78 2.84
N PHE A 134 8.45 -5.33 2.65
CA PHE A 134 8.10 -4.27 1.71
C PHE A 134 8.83 -2.96 2.04
N LEU A 135 8.77 -2.52 3.30
CA LEU A 135 9.38 -1.26 3.74
C LEU A 135 10.90 -1.32 3.69
N ASP A 136 11.51 -2.45 4.06
CA ASP A 136 12.94 -2.68 3.91
C ASP A 136 13.39 -2.50 2.45
N ARG A 137 12.59 -2.94 1.48
CA ARG A 137 12.87 -2.73 0.05
C ARG A 137 12.71 -1.26 -0.35
N CYS A 138 11.69 -0.58 0.16
CA CYS A 138 11.48 0.85 -0.09
C CYS A 138 12.64 1.69 0.44
N TRP A 139 13.17 1.36 1.62
CA TRP A 139 14.08 2.24 2.37
C TRP A 139 15.55 1.80 2.31
N ARG A 140 15.84 0.64 1.71
CA ARG A 140 17.18 0.00 1.68
C ARG A 140 18.29 0.87 1.12
N PHE A 141 18.00 1.81 0.22
CA PHE A 141 19.02 2.47 -0.58
C PHE A 141 19.58 3.78 0.01
N ARG A 142 19.11 4.27 1.17
CA ARG A 142 19.52 5.62 1.67
C ARG A 142 19.79 5.77 3.16
N ALA A 143 20.29 4.74 3.84
CA ALA A 143 20.85 4.90 5.19
C ALA A 143 22.16 5.74 5.25
N GLY A 144 22.61 6.33 4.13
CA GLY A 144 23.93 6.94 3.99
C GLY A 144 23.97 8.43 3.63
N THR A 145 22.95 9.24 3.91
CA THR A 145 23.02 10.68 3.57
C THR A 145 22.28 11.57 4.55
N PHE A 146 22.56 11.38 5.83
CA PHE A 146 22.39 12.40 6.84
C PHE A 146 23.60 12.33 7.78
N ALA A 147 24.74 12.85 7.30
CA ALA A 147 25.90 13.20 8.10
C ALA A 147 26.26 14.66 7.78
#